data_AF-A0A1G3ANF8-F1
#
_entry.id   AF-A0A1G3ANF8-F1
#
_cell.length_a   1.000
_cell.length_b   1.000
_cell.length_c   1.000
_cell.angle_alpha   90.00
_cell.angle_beta   90.00
_cell.angle_gamma   90.00
#
_symmetry.space_group_name_H-M   'P 1'
#
loop_
_entity.id
_entity.type
_entity.pdbx_description
1 polymer ?
#
loop_
_entity_poly.entity_id
_entity_poly.type
_entity_poly.pdbx_seq_one_letter_code
_entity_poly.pdbx_strand_id
1 'polypeptide(L)'
;MINNSSGKKKTVLIASAAVVAVVVIGVLLRGIFSSPASSRQEIGLSSLSVTDENGDKWVLELAKGQSLAGLRDSSAKPGPPLLIKTDVQISGSDVSIGLIVEGQAGEKYAGGVQKNGQWQQAPAFNIVDEAGKVLASGRFKYG
;
A
#
# COMPACT_ATOMS: atom_id res chain seq x y z
N MET A 1 -75.37 -48.55 -9.72
CA MET A 1 -75.13 -47.65 -10.88
C MET A 1 -74.95 -46.24 -10.33
N ILE A 2 -73.69 -45.79 -10.17
CA ILE A 2 -72.95 -44.82 -11.02
C ILE A 2 -73.07 -43.37 -10.51
N ASN A 3 -71.93 -42.85 -9.99
CA ASN A 3 -71.32 -41.50 -10.05
C ASN A 3 -72.16 -40.22 -9.77
N ASN A 4 -71.64 -39.18 -9.11
CA ASN A 4 -70.36 -38.53 -9.45
C ASN A 4 -69.78 -37.61 -8.34
N SER A 5 -68.47 -37.40 -8.45
CA SER A 5 -67.56 -36.57 -7.64
C SER A 5 -67.50 -35.10 -8.10
N SER A 6 -66.85 -34.24 -7.29
CA SER A 6 -66.23 -32.92 -7.60
C SER A 6 -66.90 -31.73 -6.89
N GLY A 7 -66.22 -30.82 -6.19
CA GLY A 7 -64.78 -30.56 -6.11
C GLY A 7 -64.44 -29.54 -5.01
N LYS A 8 -63.26 -29.71 -4.42
CA LYS A 8 -62.62 -28.82 -3.45
C LYS A 8 -62.12 -27.53 -4.12
N LYS A 9 -61.84 -26.52 -3.28
CA LYS A 9 -60.84 -25.41 -3.40
C LYS A 9 -61.42 -23.99 -3.52
N LYS A 10 -61.65 -23.32 -2.39
CA LYS A 10 -61.70 -21.84 -2.29
C LYS A 10 -61.24 -21.35 -0.91
N THR A 11 -60.00 -21.65 -0.51
CA THR A 11 -59.45 -21.09 0.75
C THR A 11 -57.92 -21.08 0.77
N VAL A 12 -57.26 -20.82 -0.36
CA VAL A 12 -55.81 -20.58 -0.39
C VAL A 12 -55.52 -19.53 -1.46
N LEU A 13 -55.83 -18.26 -1.20
CA LEU A 13 -55.42 -17.19 -2.15
C LEU A 13 -55.39 -15.76 -1.58
N ILE A 14 -55.35 -15.57 -0.26
CA ILE A 14 -55.29 -14.22 0.34
C ILE A 14 -54.11 -14.03 1.32
N ALA A 15 -53.41 -15.10 1.73
CA ALA A 15 -52.30 -14.98 2.67
C ALA A 15 -50.92 -14.74 2.00
N SER A 16 -50.81 -14.83 0.67
CA SER A 16 -49.53 -14.75 -0.05
C SER A 16 -49.15 -13.34 -0.54
N ALA A 17 -50.09 -12.40 -0.62
CA ALA A 17 -49.78 -11.04 -1.09
C ALA A 17 -49.25 -10.12 0.02
N ALA A 18 -49.67 -10.32 1.28
CA ALA A 18 -49.26 -9.45 2.40
C ALA A 18 -47.84 -9.75 2.91
N VAL A 19 -47.38 -11.02 2.85
CA VAL A 19 -46.04 -11.38 3.33
C VAL A 19 -44.96 -10.94 2.34
N VAL A 20 -45.24 -10.98 1.03
CA VAL A 20 -44.30 -10.51 0.00
C VAL A 20 -44.11 -8.98 0.07
N ALA A 21 -45.16 -8.21 0.39
CA ALA A 21 -45.06 -6.75 0.48
C ALA A 21 -44.16 -6.28 1.65
N VAL A 22 -44.20 -6.97 2.81
CA VAL A 22 -43.36 -6.61 3.97
C VAL A 22 -41.89 -6.98 3.73
N VAL A 23 -41.61 -8.06 3.00
CA VAL A 23 -40.23 -8.44 2.63
C VAL A 23 -39.67 -7.49 1.57
N VAL A 24 -40.47 -7.02 0.61
CA VAL A 24 -40.00 -6.07 -0.42
C VAL A 24 -39.71 -4.68 0.17
N ILE A 25 -40.50 -4.21 1.14
CA ILE A 25 -40.23 -2.91 1.81
C ILE A 25 -39.04 -3.02 2.79
N GLY A 26 -38.88 -4.15 3.48
CA GLY A 26 -37.72 -4.41 4.34
C GLY A 26 -36.39 -4.55 3.59
N VAL A 27 -36.45 -4.97 2.32
CA VAL A 27 -35.27 -5.06 1.44
C VAL A 27 -34.97 -3.73 0.74
N LEU A 28 -35.98 -2.91 0.44
CA LEU A 28 -35.76 -1.59 -0.21
C LEU A 28 -35.32 -0.48 0.75
N LEU A 29 -35.63 -0.56 2.06
CA LEU A 29 -35.23 0.45 3.04
C LEU A 29 -33.87 0.21 3.71
N ARG A 30 -33.19 -0.90 3.41
CA ARG A 30 -31.79 -1.11 3.84
C ARG A 30 -30.75 -0.39 2.97
N GLY A 31 -31.19 0.33 1.92
CA GLY A 31 -30.32 1.02 0.97
C GLY A 31 -30.08 2.52 1.19
N ILE A 32 -30.65 3.16 2.25
CA ILE A 32 -30.59 4.63 2.41
C ILE A 32 -29.64 5.09 3.53
N PHE A 33 -29.11 4.15 4.33
CA PHE A 33 -28.01 4.42 5.25
C PHE A 33 -26.77 3.62 4.87
N SER A 34 -26.41 3.68 3.59
CA SER A 34 -24.99 3.60 3.26
C SER A 34 -24.39 4.91 3.76
N SER A 35 -23.99 4.94 5.05
CA SER A 35 -22.92 5.85 5.47
C SER A 35 -21.86 5.79 4.36
N PRO A 36 -21.27 6.92 3.92
CA PRO A 36 -20.06 6.81 3.15
C PRO A 36 -19.13 6.01 4.05
N ALA A 37 -18.94 4.72 3.72
CA ALA A 37 -17.76 4.03 4.12
C ALA A 37 -16.70 4.93 3.54
N SER A 38 -16.09 5.76 4.39
CA SER A 38 -14.86 6.45 4.05
C SER A 38 -14.07 5.37 3.34
N SER A 39 -13.90 5.55 2.04
CA SER A 39 -12.97 4.78 1.27
C SER A 39 -11.66 5.13 1.93
N ARG A 40 -11.33 4.37 2.96
CA ARG A 40 -9.99 4.28 3.49
C ARG A 40 -9.28 3.71 2.29
N GLN A 41 -8.77 4.62 1.46
CA GLN A 41 -7.83 4.30 0.43
C GLN A 41 -6.76 3.54 1.20
N GLU A 42 -6.73 2.22 1.04
CA GLU A 42 -5.55 1.47 1.39
C GLU A 42 -4.45 2.13 0.58
N ILE A 43 -3.65 2.95 1.26
CA ILE A 43 -2.53 3.60 0.63
C ILE A 43 -1.65 2.45 0.17
N GLY A 44 -1.64 2.21 -1.14
CA GLY A 44 -1.05 1.02 -1.78
C GLY A 44 0.47 1.07 -1.74
N LEU A 45 1.04 1.27 -0.55
CA LEU A 45 2.47 1.20 -0.32
C LEU A 45 2.93 -0.20 -0.71
N SER A 46 3.77 -0.25 -1.74
CA SER A 46 4.33 -1.48 -2.26
C SER A 46 5.81 -1.30 -2.45
N SER A 47 6.57 -2.39 -2.36
CA SER A 47 7.94 -2.37 -2.87
C SER A 47 7.93 -2.08 -4.37
N LEU A 48 8.98 -1.41 -4.84
CA LEU A 48 9.17 -1.17 -6.27
C LEU A 48 10.01 -2.30 -6.84
N SER A 49 9.61 -2.81 -8.01
CA SER A 49 10.35 -3.85 -8.71
C SER A 49 10.53 -3.45 -10.17
N VAL A 50 11.74 -3.63 -10.68
CA VAL A 50 12.07 -3.45 -12.10
C VAL A 50 12.97 -4.60 -12.55
N THR A 51 12.78 -5.07 -13.78
CA THR A 51 13.68 -6.03 -14.41
C THR A 51 14.55 -5.25 -15.39
N ASP A 52 15.87 -5.39 -15.30
CA ASP A 52 16.80 -4.72 -16.21
C ASP A 52 16.96 -5.50 -17.53
N GLU A 53 17.79 -4.96 -18.42
CA GLU A 53 18.11 -5.54 -19.73
C GLU A 53 18.79 -6.91 -19.66
N ASN A 54 19.43 -7.23 -18.53
CA ASN A 54 20.07 -8.53 -18.30
C ASN A 54 19.09 -9.57 -17.73
N GLY A 55 17.83 -9.19 -17.52
CA GLY A 55 16.82 -10.02 -16.87
C GLY A 55 16.95 -10.04 -15.35
N ASP A 56 17.81 -9.20 -14.76
CA ASP A 56 17.96 -9.13 -13.32
C ASP A 56 16.80 -8.36 -12.70
N LYS A 57 16.16 -8.94 -11.69
CA LYS A 57 15.07 -8.32 -10.94
C LYS A 57 15.63 -7.49 -9.80
N TRP A 58 15.47 -6.19 -9.89
CA TRP A 58 15.80 -5.24 -8.85
C TRP A 58 14.56 -4.90 -8.02
N VAL A 59 14.69 -4.93 -6.69
CA VAL A 59 13.61 -4.60 -5.76
C VAL A 59 14.09 -3.57 -4.75
N LEU A 60 13.29 -2.52 -4.58
CA LEU A 60 13.45 -1.50 -3.57
C LEU A 60 12.30 -1.65 -2.56
N GLU A 61 12.63 -2.10 -1.34
CA GLU A 61 11.63 -2.32 -0.29
C GLU A 61 11.26 -1.01 0.42
N LEU A 62 10.06 -0.97 1.01
CA LEU A 62 9.66 0.11 1.89
C LEU A 62 10.56 0.15 3.14
N ALA A 63 10.87 1.36 3.60
CA ALA A 63 11.55 1.56 4.87
C ALA A 63 10.68 1.01 6.01
N LYS A 64 11.27 0.18 6.88
CA LYS A 64 10.58 -0.38 8.05
C LYS A 64 10.27 0.73 9.06
N GLY A 65 9.13 0.62 9.75
CA GLY A 65 8.76 1.53 10.84
C GLY A 65 8.35 2.95 10.40
N GLN A 66 8.15 3.19 9.10
CA GLN A 66 7.64 4.49 8.63
C GLN A 66 6.18 4.71 9.08
N SER A 67 5.87 5.95 9.45
CA SER A 67 4.50 6.34 9.82
C SER A 67 3.66 6.63 8.58
N LEU A 68 2.47 6.04 8.52
CA LEU A 68 1.49 6.33 7.47
C LEU A 68 0.93 7.76 7.59
N ALA A 69 1.00 8.38 8.76
CA ALA A 69 0.56 9.77 8.96
C ALA A 69 1.50 10.80 8.32
N GLY A 70 2.72 10.38 7.91
CA GLY A 70 3.66 11.23 7.18
C GLY A 70 3.49 11.19 5.67
N LEU A 71 2.58 10.35 5.16
CA LEU A 71 2.23 10.31 3.75
C LEU A 71 1.43 11.56 3.43
N ARG A 72 1.71 12.18 2.29
CA ARG A 72 1.03 13.40 1.89
C ARG A 72 -0.44 13.02 1.61
N ASP A 73 -1.38 13.70 2.27
CA ASP A 73 -2.84 13.61 2.00
C ASP A 73 -3.23 14.09 0.58
N SER A 74 -2.24 14.40 -0.26
CA SER A 74 -2.45 14.79 -1.64
C SER A 74 -2.72 13.57 -2.51
N SER A 75 -3.35 13.80 -3.66
CA SER A 75 -3.62 12.81 -4.71
C SER A 75 -2.39 12.10 -5.31
N ALA A 76 -1.22 12.26 -4.69
CA ALA A 76 0.03 11.63 -5.10
C ALA A 76 -0.06 10.11 -4.87
N LYS A 77 0.21 9.35 -5.93
CA LYS A 77 0.26 7.89 -5.86
C LYS A 77 1.64 7.47 -5.32
N PRO A 78 1.72 6.49 -4.40
CA PRO A 78 3.01 5.92 -4.03
C PRO A 78 3.78 5.40 -5.24
N GLY A 79 5.08 5.57 -5.22
CA GLY A 79 6.03 5.13 -6.25
C GLY A 79 6.81 6.28 -6.88
N PRO A 80 7.33 6.05 -8.11
CA PRO A 80 8.10 7.06 -8.83
C PRO A 80 7.32 8.34 -9.13
N PRO A 81 8.01 9.49 -9.36
CA PRO A 81 9.46 9.62 -9.37
C PRO A 81 10.07 9.54 -7.95
N LEU A 82 11.25 8.94 -7.86
CA LEU A 82 11.98 8.83 -6.60
C LEU A 82 12.85 10.08 -6.38
N LEU A 83 12.78 10.64 -5.18
CA LEU A 83 13.61 11.72 -4.70
C LEU A 83 14.66 11.16 -3.74
N ILE A 84 15.94 11.35 -4.08
CA ILE A 84 17.07 10.97 -3.23
C ILE A 84 17.53 12.20 -2.46
N LYS A 85 17.60 12.08 -1.14
CA LYS A 85 18.11 13.13 -0.24
C LYS A 85 19.23 12.57 0.62
N THR A 86 20.22 13.40 0.91
CA THR A 86 21.21 13.09 1.95
C THR A 86 20.64 13.50 3.31
N ASP A 87 20.74 12.61 4.29
CA ASP A 87 20.47 12.93 5.70
C ASP A 87 21.79 13.07 6.42
N VAL A 88 22.09 14.25 6.97
CA VAL A 88 23.34 14.51 7.68
C VAL A 88 23.01 14.92 9.10
N GLN A 89 23.50 14.13 10.05
CA GLN A 89 23.37 14.41 11.47
C GLN A 89 24.75 14.59 12.08
N ILE A 90 24.92 15.67 12.83
CA ILE A 90 26.17 15.99 13.53
C ILE A 90 25.88 15.94 15.02
N SER A 91 26.64 15.12 15.75
CA SER A 91 26.56 14.99 17.19
C SER A 91 27.96 15.06 17.79
N GLY A 92 28.34 16.24 18.29
CA GLY A 92 29.70 16.49 18.77
C GLY A 92 30.74 16.31 17.66
N SER A 93 31.67 15.37 17.84
CA SER A 93 32.68 15.00 16.83
C SER A 93 32.17 13.98 15.80
N ASP A 94 30.98 13.41 16.00
CA ASP A 94 30.47 12.34 15.16
C ASP A 94 29.57 12.91 14.07
N VAL A 95 29.80 12.48 12.84
CA VAL A 95 28.96 12.82 11.68
C VAL A 95 28.37 11.54 11.13
N SER A 96 27.04 11.48 11.10
CA SER A 96 26.28 10.41 10.45
C SER A 96 25.75 10.92 9.12
N ILE A 97 26.05 10.19 8.04
CA ILE A 97 25.56 10.48 6.70
C ILE A 97 24.73 9.28 6.25
N GLY A 98 23.45 9.53 5.99
CA GLY A 98 22.50 8.58 5.45
C GLY A 98 21.92 9.04 4.12
N LEU A 99 21.14 8.16 3.50
CA LEU A 99 20.34 8.45 2.32
C LEU A 99 18.88 8.21 2.64
N ILE A 100 18.02 9.13 2.20
CA ILE A 100 16.57 8.98 2.20
C ILE A 100 16.13 8.83 0.76
N VAL A 101 15.44 7.74 0.47
CA VAL A 101 14.78 7.48 -0.80
C VAL A 101 13.28 7.67 -0.58
N GLU A 102 12.71 8.71 -1.17
CA GLU A 102 11.31 9.11 -0.99
C GLU A 102 10.56 9.00 -2.33
N GLY A 103 9.38 8.39 -2.34
CA GLY A 103 8.51 8.40 -3.52
C GLY A 103 7.52 9.56 -3.52
N GLN A 104 6.68 9.63 -4.54
CA GLN A 104 5.82 10.78 -4.81
C GLN A 104 4.84 11.09 -3.67
N ALA A 105 4.36 10.07 -2.95
CA ALA A 105 3.43 10.24 -1.83
C ALA A 105 4.14 10.51 -0.49
N GLY A 106 5.47 10.60 -0.49
CA GLY A 106 6.27 10.79 0.72
C GLY A 106 6.63 9.48 1.42
N GLU A 107 6.27 8.33 0.86
CA GLU A 107 6.68 7.04 1.38
C GLU A 107 8.19 6.87 1.23
N LYS A 108 8.80 6.24 2.24
CA LYS A 108 10.24 6.02 2.29
C LYS A 108 10.58 4.60 1.92
N TYR A 109 11.69 4.43 1.23
CA TYR A 109 12.25 3.14 0.88
C TYR A 109 13.51 2.85 1.69
N ALA A 110 13.84 1.56 1.82
CA ALA A 110 15.08 1.11 2.42
C ALA A 110 16.29 1.68 1.66
N GLY A 111 17.38 1.97 2.37
CA GLY A 111 18.61 2.50 1.76
C GLY A 111 19.37 1.49 0.89
N GLY A 112 18.99 0.20 0.94
CA GLY A 112 19.56 -0.86 0.12
C GLY A 112 18.62 -1.32 -0.98
N VAL A 113 19.15 -2.11 -1.91
CA VAL A 113 18.37 -2.75 -2.98
C VAL A 113 18.60 -4.25 -2.96
N GLN A 114 17.61 -5.01 -3.43
CA GLN A 114 17.78 -6.43 -3.73
C GLN A 114 17.96 -6.63 -5.23
N LYS A 115 18.86 -7.53 -5.60
CA LYS A 115 19.02 -8.05 -6.96
C LYS A 115 18.74 -9.54 -6.93
N ASN A 116 17.76 -10.00 -7.71
CA ASN A 116 17.33 -11.40 -7.75
C ASN A 116 17.01 -11.96 -6.35
N GLY A 117 16.38 -11.15 -5.50
CA GLY A 117 16.03 -11.51 -4.12
C GLY A 117 17.19 -11.51 -3.12
N GLN A 118 18.39 -11.08 -3.52
CA GLN A 118 19.55 -10.97 -2.64
C GLN A 118 19.88 -9.51 -2.35
N TRP A 119 20.01 -9.17 -1.07
CA TRP A 119 20.46 -7.84 -0.67
C TRP A 119 21.84 -7.53 -1.21
N GLN A 120 21.96 -6.40 -1.89
CA GLN A 120 23.24 -5.93 -2.40
C GLN A 120 24.09 -5.39 -1.25
N GLN A 121 25.40 -5.46 -1.41
CA GLN A 121 26.30 -4.96 -0.40
C GLN A 121 26.18 -3.43 -0.27
N ALA A 122 26.31 -2.92 0.94
CA ALA A 122 26.30 -1.48 1.17
C ALA A 122 27.43 -0.77 0.39
N PRO A 123 27.17 0.39 -0.23
CA PRO A 123 28.18 1.13 -0.98
C PRO A 123 29.40 1.45 -0.13
N ALA A 124 30.57 1.47 -0.77
CA ALA A 124 31.79 2.01 -0.17
C ALA A 124 31.87 3.53 -0.41
N PHE A 125 32.57 4.23 0.47
CA PHE A 125 32.82 5.66 0.32
C PHE A 125 34.27 6.01 0.66
N ASN A 126 34.73 7.13 0.10
CA ASN A 126 35.97 7.79 0.46
C ASN A 126 35.66 9.24 0.83
N ILE A 127 36.28 9.73 1.89
CA ILE A 127 36.33 11.14 2.24
C ILE A 127 37.65 11.66 1.69
N VAL A 128 37.62 12.72 0.89
CA VAL A 128 38.80 13.33 0.26
C VAL A 128 38.94 14.79 0.70
N ASP A 129 40.16 15.31 0.73
CA ASP A 129 40.41 16.74 0.85
C ASP A 129 40.20 17.48 -0.50
N GLU A 130 40.37 18.80 -0.48
CA GLU A 130 40.22 19.65 -1.67
C GLU A 130 41.20 19.31 -2.79
N ALA A 131 42.35 18.72 -2.46
CA ALA A 131 43.34 18.26 -3.43
C ALA A 131 43.04 16.84 -3.95
N GLY A 132 41.96 16.21 -3.49
CA GLY A 132 41.55 14.85 -3.86
C GLY A 132 42.27 13.73 -3.10
N LYS A 133 43.06 14.05 -2.07
CA LYS A 133 43.72 13.04 -1.24
C LYS A 133 42.69 12.40 -0.31
N VAL A 134 42.67 11.06 -0.27
CA VAL A 134 41.79 10.31 0.62
C VAL A 134 42.22 10.51 2.08
N LEU A 135 41.31 11.06 2.88
CA LEU A 135 41.44 11.25 4.33
C LEU A 135 40.90 10.04 5.11
N ALA A 136 39.83 9.41 4.61
CA ALA A 136 39.24 8.23 5.21
C ALA A 136 38.47 7.40 4.16
N SER A 137 38.29 6.12 4.44
CA SER A 137 37.48 5.20 3.64
C SER A 137 36.57 4.40 4.54
N GLY A 138 35.41 4.02 4.02
CA GLY A 138 34.45 3.26 4.78
C GLY A 138 33.37 2.65 3.90
N ARG A 139 32.37 2.10 4.56
CA ARG A 139 31.18 1.55 3.92
C ARG A 139 29.95 1.98 4.70
N PHE A 140 28.87 2.24 3.98
CA PHE A 140 27.59 2.45 4.63
C PHE A 140 27.17 1.16 5.36
N LYS A 141 26.29 1.31 6.34
CA LYS A 141 25.59 0.20 6.98
C LYS A 141 24.11 0.40 6.74
N TYR A 142 23.43 -0.66 6.33
CA TYR A 142 21.97 -0.66 6.32
C TYR A 142 21.51 -0.85 7.77
N GLY A 143 20.62 0.03 8.23
CA GLY A 143 20.04 0.02 9.58
C GLY A 143 19.08 -1.13 9.80
#